data_AF-A0A1Z5KN77-F1
#
_entry.id   AF-A0A1Z5KN77-F1
#
_cell.length_a   1.000
_cell.length_b   1.000
_cell.length_c   1.000
_cell.angle_alpha   90.00
_cell.angle_beta   90.00
_cell.angle_gamma   90.00
#
_symmetry.space_group_name_H-M   'P 1'
#
loop_
_entity.id
_entity.type
_entity.pdbx_description
1 polymer ?
#
loop_
_entity_poly.entity_id
_entity_poly.type
_entity_poly.pdbx_seq_one_letter_code
_entity_poly.pdbx_strand_id
1 'polypeptide(L)'
;MFAGMTTGMTASSEIGLFLHHMIPHHQNAVNMGKALLKSNAIQCEGCVMESLIRSLINRQNHEIQIMQNILKQLDLPAEDDCLVEIDSKFEGDNDTQTPNDETDTSSLSSSVDRFKFAVSIVIPSALALCL
;
A
#
# COMPACT_ATOMS: atom_id res chain seq x y z
N MET A 1 -8.20 -17.93 13.77
CA MET A 1 -7.65 -16.70 14.38
C MET A 1 -6.44 -16.30 13.55
N PHE A 2 -6.41 -15.06 13.06
CA PHE A 2 -5.40 -14.57 12.11
C PHE A 2 -4.12 -14.22 12.87
N ALA A 3 -3.21 -15.18 13.01
CA ALA A 3 -1.88 -14.98 13.58
C ALA A 3 -0.94 -14.54 12.46
N GLY A 4 -0.79 -13.23 12.27
CA GLY A 4 0.14 -12.66 11.30
C GLY A 4 0.13 -11.14 11.38
N MET A 5 1.27 -10.56 11.75
CA MET A 5 1.59 -9.11 11.75
C MET A 5 1.21 -8.27 13.00
N THR A 6 0.74 -8.84 14.11
CA THR A 6 0.77 -8.12 15.40
C THR A 6 2.11 -8.35 16.08
N THR A 7 3.20 -7.88 15.48
CA THR A 7 4.54 -7.97 16.07
C THR A 7 4.59 -7.09 17.31
N GLY A 8 4.44 -7.71 18.49
CA GLY A 8 4.63 -7.07 19.80
C GLY A 8 3.51 -6.09 20.19
N MET A 9 2.37 -6.59 20.70
CA MET A 9 1.33 -5.72 21.28
C MET A 9 1.90 -4.95 22.49
N THR A 10 2.20 -3.66 22.31
CA THR A 10 2.46 -2.70 23.41
C THR A 10 1.27 -1.79 23.69
N ALA A 11 0.16 -1.93 22.97
CA ALA A 11 -1.06 -1.19 23.27
C ALA A 11 -1.57 -1.54 24.67
N SER A 12 -1.63 -0.52 25.52
CA SER A 12 -2.18 -0.61 26.88
C SER A 12 -3.68 -0.96 26.93
N SER A 13 -4.36 -0.97 25.78
CA SER A 13 -5.78 -1.24 25.62
C SER A 13 -6.08 -1.91 24.27
N GLU A 14 -7.03 -2.86 24.26
CA GLU A 14 -7.55 -3.52 23.04
C GLU A 14 -8.14 -2.50 22.05
N ILE A 15 -8.76 -1.43 22.58
CA ILE A 15 -9.30 -0.34 21.77
C ILE A 15 -8.18 0.43 21.09
N GLY A 16 -7.09 0.71 21.82
CA GLY A 16 -5.90 1.35 21.27
C GLY A 16 -5.34 0.54 20.10
N LEU A 17 -5.13 -0.77 20.30
CA LEU A 17 -4.65 -1.66 19.25
C LEU A 17 -5.51 -1.62 17.98
N PHE A 18 -6.84 -1.68 18.15
CA PHE A 18 -7.76 -1.58 17.02
C PHE A 18 -7.59 -0.25 16.27
N LEU A 19 -7.55 0.87 16.99
CA LEU A 19 -7.44 2.19 16.38
C LEU A 19 -6.08 2.42 15.70
N HIS A 20 -4.98 1.97 16.32
CA HIS A 20 -3.64 2.04 15.74
C HIS A 20 -3.50 1.23 14.45
N HIS A 21 -4.28 0.17 14.26
CA HIS A 21 -4.30 -0.56 12.98
C HIS A 21 -5.30 0.04 11.98
N MET A 22 -6.46 0.49 12.43
CA MET A 22 -7.50 0.96 11.51
C MET A 22 -7.22 2.34 10.93
N ILE A 23 -6.56 3.25 11.67
CA ILE A 23 -6.16 4.56 11.14
C ILE A 23 -5.25 4.42 9.90
N PRO A 24 -4.10 3.73 9.95
CA PRO A 24 -3.23 3.56 8.78
C PRO A 24 -3.90 2.74 7.67
N HIS A 25 -4.73 1.74 7.99
CA HIS A 25 -5.53 1.02 6.98
C HIS A 25 -6.45 1.98 6.19
N HIS A 26 -7.16 2.88 6.87
CA HIS A 26 -8.00 3.87 6.21
C HIS A 26 -7.18 4.89 5.42
N GLN A 27 -6.03 5.33 5.95
CA GLN A 27 -5.15 6.26 5.26
C GLN A 27 -4.60 5.67 3.95
N ASN A 28 -4.27 4.37 3.94
CA ASN A 28 -3.87 3.67 2.73
C ASN A 28 -5.00 3.64 1.69
N ALA A 29 -6.23 3.31 2.09
CA ALA A 29 -7.38 3.33 1.19
C ALA A 29 -7.65 4.73 0.58
N VAL A 30 -7.49 5.80 1.36
CA VAL A 30 -7.56 7.19 0.85
C VAL A 30 -6.46 7.45 -0.18
N ASN A 31 -5.24 7.00 0.09
CA ASN A 31 -4.11 7.19 -0.82
C ASN A 31 -4.31 6.41 -2.13
N MET A 32 -4.82 5.18 -2.07
CA MET A 32 -5.18 4.39 -3.26
C MET A 32 -6.28 5.06 -4.07
N GLY A 33 -7.33 5.58 -3.41
CA GLY A 33 -8.38 6.33 -4.09
C GLY A 33 -7.84 7.59 -4.79
N LYS A 34 -6.99 8.35 -4.11
CA LYS A 34 -6.32 9.54 -4.68
C LYS A 34 -5.41 9.18 -5.85
N ALA A 35 -4.66 8.08 -5.76
CA ALA A 35 -3.80 7.60 -6.83
C ALA A 35 -4.61 7.20 -8.06
N LEU A 36 -5.74 6.52 -7.85
CA LEU A 36 -6.64 6.11 -8.94
C LEU A 36 -7.27 7.31 -9.64
N LEU A 37 -7.71 8.35 -8.91
CA LEU A 37 -8.22 9.60 -9.49
C LEU A 37 -7.16 10.41 -10.26
N LYS A 38 -5.88 10.28 -9.90
CA LYS A 38 -4.76 10.91 -10.63
C LYS A 38 -4.29 10.09 -11.83
N SER A 39 -4.69 8.84 -11.91
CA SER A 39 -4.34 7.95 -13.02
C SER A 39 -5.28 8.17 -14.21
N ASN A 40 -4.84 7.78 -15.41
CA ASN A 40 -5.70 7.77 -16.60
C ASN A 40 -6.57 6.49 -16.68
N ALA A 41 -6.69 5.71 -15.60
CA ALA A 41 -7.48 4.48 -15.59
C ALA A 41 -9.00 4.75 -15.66
N ILE A 42 -9.43 5.94 -15.24
CA ILE A 42 -10.83 6.36 -15.28
C ILE A 42 -10.96 7.39 -16.39
N GLN A 43 -11.46 6.94 -17.54
CA GLN A 43 -11.64 7.77 -18.75
C GLN A 43 -13.05 8.34 -18.87
N CYS A 44 -13.69 8.65 -17.74
CA CYS A 44 -15.02 9.22 -17.68
C CYS A 44 -15.11 10.26 -16.57
N GLU A 45 -15.70 11.41 -16.87
CA GLU A 45 -16.01 12.46 -15.91
C GLU A 45 -17.43 12.25 -15.38
N GLY A 46 -17.60 12.26 -14.06
CA GLY A 46 -18.90 12.12 -13.40
C GLY A 46 -19.53 10.72 -13.45
N CYS A 47 -18.78 9.71 -13.90
CA CYS A 47 -19.27 8.33 -13.93
C CYS A 47 -19.38 7.72 -12.52
N VAL A 48 -20.13 6.62 -12.42
CA VAL A 48 -20.37 5.89 -11.16
C VAL A 48 -19.06 5.53 -10.46
N MET A 49 -18.04 5.14 -11.21
CA MET A 49 -16.73 4.80 -10.66
C MET A 49 -16.03 5.99 -9.98
N GLU A 50 -16.04 7.16 -10.62
CA GLU A 50 -15.46 8.37 -10.03
C GLU A 50 -16.21 8.78 -8.74
N SER A 51 -17.55 8.74 -8.79
CA SER A 51 -18.41 9.04 -7.64
C SER A 51 -18.15 8.09 -6.45
N LEU A 52 -17.96 6.80 -6.73
CA LEU A 52 -17.62 5.80 -5.73
C LEU A 52 -16.29 6.13 -5.03
N ILE A 53 -15.24 6.43 -5.81
CA ILE A 53 -13.91 6.71 -5.25
C ILE A 53 -13.92 7.99 -4.41
N ARG A 54 -14.58 9.05 -4.89
CA ARG A 54 -14.74 10.29 -4.11
C ARG A 54 -15.50 10.03 -2.80
N SER A 55 -16.55 9.23 -2.85
CA SER A 55 -17.32 8.83 -1.66
C SER A 55 -16.47 8.02 -0.67
N LEU A 56 -15.66 7.09 -1.15
CA LEU A 56 -14.72 6.30 -0.34
C LEU A 56 -13.70 7.21 0.35
N ILE A 57 -13.06 8.11 -0.40
CA ILE A 57 -12.10 9.07 0.15
C ILE A 57 -12.75 9.90 1.27
N ASN A 58 -13.96 10.42 1.04
CA ASN A 58 -14.65 11.26 2.02
C ASN A 58 -15.01 10.49 3.29
N ARG A 59 -15.59 9.29 3.16
CA ARG A 59 -15.97 8.45 4.31
C ARG A 59 -14.76 8.03 5.13
N GLN A 60 -13.72 7.51 4.47
CA GLN A 60 -12.53 7.03 5.17
C GLN A 60 -11.81 8.17 5.91
N ASN A 61 -11.75 9.38 5.33
CA ASN A 61 -11.20 10.55 6.04
C ASN A 61 -12.05 10.95 7.27
N HIS A 62 -13.37 10.86 7.16
CA HIS A 62 -14.25 11.14 8.29
C HIS A 62 -14.06 10.12 9.43
N GLU A 63 -13.95 8.83 9.08
CA GLU A 63 -13.70 7.76 10.05
C GLU A 63 -12.33 7.90 10.72
N ILE A 64 -11.29 8.33 9.99
CA ILE A 64 -9.99 8.67 10.58
C ILE A 64 -10.14 9.75 11.66
N GLN A 65 -10.90 10.82 11.39
CA GLN A 65 -11.10 11.89 12.37
C GLN A 65 -11.85 11.40 13.61
N ILE A 66 -12.84 10.52 13.44
CA ILE A 66 -13.55 9.90 14.56
C ILE A 66 -12.58 9.06 15.39
N MET A 67 -11.80 8.19 14.76
CA MET A 67 -10.84 7.32 15.45
C MET A 67 -9.79 8.12 16.22
N GLN A 68 -9.25 9.19 15.63
CA GLN A 68 -8.32 10.11 16.31
C GLN A 68 -8.98 10.83 17.50
N ASN A 69 -10.26 11.16 17.40
CA ASN A 69 -10.99 11.75 18.53
C ASN A 69 -11.21 10.74 19.65
N ILE A 70 -11.48 9.47 19.33
CA ILE A 70 -11.60 8.40 20.33
C ILE A 70 -10.27 8.22 21.09
N LEU A 71 -9.13 8.19 20.39
CA LEU A 71 -7.81 8.12 21.03
C LEU A 71 -7.61 9.26 22.04
N LYS A 72 -7.97 10.50 21.67
CA LYS A 72 -7.89 11.67 22.55
C LYS A 72 -8.84 11.58 23.76
N GLN A 73 -10.06 11.09 23.58
CA GLN A 73 -11.03 10.97 24.66
C GLN A 73 -10.65 9.92 25.69
N LEU A 74 -9.95 8.87 25.25
CA LEU A 74 -9.50 7.78 26.11
C LEU A 74 -8.08 8.01 26.67
N ASP A 75 -7.46 9.17 26.39
CA ASP A 75 -6.08 9.49 26.76
C ASP A 75 -5.08 8.42 26.31
N LEU A 76 -5.33 7.85 25.13
CA LEU A 76 -4.45 6.86 24.50
C LEU A 76 -3.43 7.57 23.61
N PRO A 77 -2.22 7.01 23.46
CA PRO A 77 -1.22 7.57 22.56
C PRO A 77 -1.76 7.62 21.12
N ALA A 78 -1.21 8.53 20.31
CA ALA A 78 -1.61 8.65 18.90
C ALA A 78 -1.04 7.51 18.04
N GLU A 79 0.15 7.03 18.39
CA GLU A 79 0.88 5.96 17.70
C GLU A 79 1.39 4.95 18.73
N ASP A 80 1.51 3.69 18.34
CA ASP A 80 2.03 2.59 19.15
C ASP A 80 3.14 1.87 18.36
N ASP A 81 4.23 2.59 18.13
CA ASP A 81 5.40 2.07 17.43
C ASP A 81 6.27 1.29 18.41
N CYS A 82 6.37 -0.02 18.24
CA CYS A 82 7.40 -0.80 18.91
C CYS A 82 8.77 -0.46 18.29
N LEU A 83 9.56 0.35 18.98
CA LEU A 83 10.95 0.61 18.58
C LEU A 83 11.76 -0.68 18.76
N VAL A 84 11.97 -1.40 17.66
CA VAL A 84 12.90 -2.52 17.63
C VAL A 84 14.30 -1.95 17.43
N GLU A 85 15.06 -1.86 18.51
CA GLU A 85 16.49 -1.58 18.43
C GLU A 85 17.18 -2.76 17.75
N ILE A 86 17.54 -2.60 16.48
CA ILE A 86 18.42 -3.55 15.80
C ILE A 86 19.84 -3.21 16.25
N ASP A 87 20.30 -3.89 17.30
CA ASP A 87 21.71 -3.82 17.70
C ASP A 87 22.58 -4.21 16.50
N SER A 88 23.40 -3.27 16.03
CA SER A 88 24.32 -3.41 14.91
C SER A 88 25.50 -4.34 15.18
N LYS A 89 25.33 -5.35 16.05
CA LYS A 89 26.31 -6.40 16.30
C LYS A 89 26.09 -7.58 15.35
N PHE A 90 26.20 -7.30 14.06
CA PHE A 90 26.65 -8.28 13.08
C PHE A 90 28.07 -7.87 12.69
N GLU A 91 29.03 -8.23 13.54
CA GLU A 91 30.45 -8.27 13.16
C GLU A 91 30.65 -9.41 12.15
N GLY A 92 31.49 -9.15 11.15
CA GLY A 92 31.50 -9.82 9.85
C GLY A 92 31.68 -11.33 9.87
N ASP A 93 30.95 -12.00 8.98
CA ASP A 93 31.48 -13.17 8.30
C ASP A 93 32.30 -12.67 7.09
N ASN A 94 33.57 -13.02 7.09
CA ASN A 94 34.60 -12.51 6.21
C ASN A 94 34.78 -13.49 5.05
N ASP A 95 33.99 -13.33 3.99
CA ASP A 95 34.37 -13.88 2.68
C ASP A 95 35.11 -12.79 1.88
N THR A 96 36.42 -12.84 2.04
CA THR A 96 37.39 -12.11 1.25
C THR A 96 37.34 -12.59 -0.21
N GLN A 97 36.87 -11.72 -1.10
CA GLN A 97 37.40 -11.66 -2.47
C GLN A 97 37.23 -10.25 -3.02
N THR A 98 38.27 -9.43 -2.94
CA THR A 98 38.53 -8.40 -3.95
C THR A 98 39.65 -8.91 -4.85
N PRO A 99 39.59 -8.63 -6.16
CA PRO A 99 40.40 -7.51 -6.61
C PRO A 99 39.70 -6.64 -7.65
N ASN A 100 39.82 -5.33 -7.40
CA ASN A 100 40.15 -4.23 -8.32
C ASN A 100 39.57 -4.18 -9.75
N ASP A 101 39.31 -2.93 -10.12
CA ASP A 101 39.31 -2.33 -11.45
C ASP A 101 37.99 -2.09 -12.18
N GLU A 102 37.88 -0.80 -12.54
CA GLU A 102 37.18 -0.17 -13.65
C GLU A 102 35.64 -0.16 -13.68
N THR A 103 35.15 1.09 -13.66
CA THR A 103 33.99 1.61 -14.40
C THR A 103 33.33 0.65 -15.39
N ASP A 104 32.02 0.43 -15.22
CA ASP A 104 31.13 0.33 -16.38
C ASP A 104 29.70 0.78 -16.04
N THR A 105 29.44 2.03 -16.43
CA THR A 105 28.08 2.53 -16.67
C THR A 105 27.61 1.98 -18.02
N SER A 106 27.06 0.77 -18.06
CA SER A 106 26.11 0.39 -19.12
C SER A 106 25.45 -0.96 -18.80
N SER A 107 24.18 -1.09 -19.17
CA SER A 107 23.37 -2.32 -19.17
C SER A 107 22.69 -2.74 -17.85
N LEU A 108 21.49 -2.20 -17.63
CA LEU A 108 20.32 -2.99 -17.19
C LEU A 108 19.03 -2.32 -17.68
N SER A 109 19.05 -1.99 -18.98
CA SER A 109 17.88 -1.76 -19.83
C SER A 109 17.27 -3.10 -20.27
N SER A 110 16.81 -3.93 -19.32
CA SER A 110 16.20 -5.22 -19.69
C SER A 110 15.04 -5.71 -18.81
N SER A 111 14.57 -4.94 -17.82
CA SER A 111 13.39 -5.34 -17.02
C SER A 111 12.07 -4.68 -17.45
N VAL A 112 12.07 -3.86 -18.51
CA VAL A 112 10.85 -3.25 -19.06
C VAL A 112 10.11 -4.22 -20.02
N ASP A 113 10.73 -5.32 -20.45
CA ASP A 113 10.19 -6.14 -21.55
C ASP A 113 9.47 -7.43 -21.13
N ARG A 114 9.31 -7.70 -19.82
CA ARG A 114 8.56 -8.89 -19.35
C ARG A 114 7.10 -8.62 -18.94
N PHE A 115 6.65 -7.37 -18.95
CA PHE A 115 5.27 -7.02 -18.61
C PHE A 115 4.35 -6.81 -19.84
N LYS A 116 4.88 -6.95 -21.06
CA LYS A 116 4.21 -6.55 -22.30
C LYS A 116 3.71 -7.68 -23.21
N PHE A 117 3.77 -8.94 -22.79
CA PHE A 117 3.47 -10.08 -23.68
C PHE A 117 2.34 -11.04 -23.23
N ALA A 118 1.53 -10.70 -22.22
CA ALA A 118 0.52 -11.67 -21.74
C ALA A 118 -0.82 -11.06 -21.30
N VAL A 119 -1.46 -10.24 -22.12
CA VAL A 119 -2.95 -10.18 -22.23
C VAL A 119 -3.32 -9.68 -23.63
N SER A 120 -3.08 -10.50 -24.64
CA SER A 120 -3.70 -10.43 -25.96
C SER A 120 -3.81 -11.89 -26.42
N ILE A 121 -4.95 -12.30 -27.00
CA ILE A 121 -5.52 -13.66 -27.11
C ILE A 121 -6.57 -13.86 -26.01
N VAL A 122 -7.90 -13.71 -26.20
CA VAL A 122 -8.79 -14.20 -27.27
C VAL A 122 -9.97 -13.24 -27.47
N ILE A 123 -10.13 -12.70 -28.67
CA ILE A 123 -11.41 -12.20 -29.20
C ILE A 123 -11.86 -13.24 -30.24
N PRO A 124 -13.10 -13.74 -30.20
CA PRO A 124 -13.78 -14.17 -31.41
C PRO A 124 -14.92 -13.19 -31.69
N SER A 125 -14.72 -12.43 -32.76
CA SER A 125 -15.78 -11.74 -33.49
C SER A 125 -16.74 -12.78 -34.08
N ALA A 126 -18.02 -12.68 -33.74
CA ALA A 126 -19.09 -13.23 -34.57
C ALA A 126 -20.21 -12.20 -34.65
N LEU A 127 -20.22 -11.55 -35.81
CA LEU A 127 -21.26 -10.71 -36.37
C LEU A 127 -22.55 -11.54 -36.55
N ALA A 128 -23.71 -11.06 -36.11
CA ALA A 128 -24.99 -11.49 -36.66
C ALA A 128 -26.05 -10.40 -36.46
N LEU A 129 -26.23 -9.59 -37.50
CA LEU A 129 -27.50 -8.94 -37.83
C LEU A 129 -28.64 -9.97 -37.83
N CYS A 130 -29.77 -9.65 -37.23
CA CYS A 130 -31.09 -9.97 -37.77
C CYS A 130 -32.17 -9.14 -37.05
N LEU A 131 -32.86 -8.31 -37.85
CA LEU A 131 -34.21 -7.75 -37.73
C LEU A 131 -34.55 -6.90 -36.49
#